data_AF-Q9C9X9-F1
#
_entry.id   AF-Q9C9X9-F1
#
_cell.length_a   1.000
_cell.length_b   1.000
_cell.length_c   1.000
_cell.angle_alpha   90.00
_cell.angle_beta   90.00
_cell.angle_gamma   90.00
#
_symmetry.space_group_name_H-M   'P 1'
#
loop_
_entity.id
_entity.type
_entity.pdbx_description
1 polymer ?
#
loop_
_entity_poly.entity_id
_entity_poly.type
_entity_poly.pdbx_seq_one_letter_code
_entity_poly.pdbx_strand_id
1 'polypeptide(L)'
;MSYPERKRKRSRWSKPHSTQNPSPSLPDDVLLSIFARVSRLYYPTLSHVSESFRSLLASPELYKARSLSGNTEICLYVCLRCSTGYRWFSLSRKPDQTLTYEERKSSGYALARVPIPGGSPNVRSSSLVAVGSDIYNICGSINKASSSSSVSILDCQSHTWREAPSLPVELSSISASVRDGNQGGHGYSDSRKNSFKVFAYNSKEGRWDHLVGLGAGSFMLPDSYCVIDNVSYSVSDGMFRWYDTEVRRWKDLRGLFQLPKFSAGACVILADYGGKMAVLWDQLPYHHGFHKTIQCAVIALERRTSFVFREKSCQIWGKVEWVDDLLTVPTSYDLVKVLVATL
;
A
#
# COMPACT_ATOMS: atom_id res chain seq x y z
N MET A 1 2.97 52.63 -53.14
CA MET A 1 2.81 53.37 -51.87
C MET A 1 3.24 52.45 -50.73
N SER A 2 4.50 52.55 -50.28
CA SER A 2 5.08 51.71 -49.24
C SER A 2 5.21 52.52 -47.94
N TYR A 3 4.68 51.98 -46.84
CA TYR A 3 4.73 52.59 -45.51
C TYR A 3 6.12 52.41 -44.87
N PRO A 4 6.57 53.36 -44.01
CA PRO A 4 7.96 53.39 -43.52
C PRO A 4 8.21 52.50 -42.29
N GLU A 5 9.43 52.00 -42.19
CA GLU A 5 9.94 51.16 -41.10
C GLU A 5 9.92 51.85 -39.72
N ARG A 6 9.21 51.27 -38.75
CA ARG A 6 9.31 51.65 -37.34
C ARG A 6 10.45 50.90 -36.65
N LYS A 7 11.57 51.57 -36.40
CA LYS A 7 12.65 51.12 -35.52
C LYS A 7 12.15 51.04 -34.07
N ARG A 8 11.91 49.83 -33.55
CA ARG A 8 11.63 49.60 -32.12
C ARG A 8 12.94 49.55 -31.32
N LYS A 9 13.15 50.52 -30.43
CA LYS A 9 14.20 50.53 -29.42
C LYS A 9 14.08 49.29 -28.52
N ARG A 10 15.15 48.48 -28.45
CA ARG A 10 15.33 47.43 -27.42
C ARG A 10 15.51 48.12 -26.07
N SER A 11 14.55 48.00 -25.16
CA SER A 11 14.81 48.27 -23.75
C SER A 11 15.65 47.14 -23.19
N ARG A 12 16.76 47.48 -22.53
CA ARG A 12 17.54 46.54 -21.72
C ARG A 12 16.65 46.11 -20.55
N TRP A 13 16.22 44.86 -20.56
CA TRP A 13 15.75 44.20 -19.34
C TRP A 13 16.94 44.10 -18.39
N SER A 14 16.96 44.93 -17.36
CA SER A 14 17.75 44.73 -16.16
C SER A 14 17.34 43.40 -15.53
N LYS A 15 18.33 42.58 -15.13
CA LYS A 15 18.12 41.36 -14.35
C LYS A 15 17.26 41.69 -13.11
N PRO A 16 16.29 40.84 -12.73
CA PRO A 16 15.60 41.05 -11.46
C PRO A 16 16.64 40.94 -10.35
N HIS A 17 16.80 42.01 -9.56
CA HIS A 17 17.51 41.93 -8.30
C HIS A 17 16.83 40.86 -7.44
N SER A 18 17.61 39.88 -6.99
CA SER A 18 17.24 38.94 -5.93
C SER A 18 16.70 39.73 -4.75
N THR A 19 15.37 39.79 -4.64
CA THR A 19 14.67 40.33 -3.49
C THR A 19 14.62 39.19 -2.48
N GLN A 20 15.58 39.18 -1.57
CA GLN A 20 15.44 38.41 -0.32
C GLN A 20 14.22 38.98 0.39
N ASN A 21 13.08 38.30 0.30
CA ASN A 21 11.96 38.54 1.19
C ASN A 21 12.36 38.02 2.57
N PRO A 22 12.47 38.86 3.62
CA PRO A 22 12.61 38.39 4.98
C PRO A 22 11.20 38.09 5.50
N SER A 23 10.58 37.01 5.03
CA SER A 23 9.58 36.35 5.89
C SER A 23 10.40 35.76 7.04
N PRO A 24 10.06 35.98 8.32
CA PRO A 24 10.69 35.23 9.39
C PRO A 24 10.30 33.76 9.18
N SER A 25 11.17 33.00 8.51
CA SER A 25 10.99 31.57 8.35
C SER A 25 11.04 30.96 9.75
N LEU A 26 10.01 30.19 10.10
CA LEU A 26 10.02 29.43 11.35
C LEU A 26 11.32 28.61 11.42
N PRO A 27 11.97 28.55 12.58
CA PRO A 27 13.11 27.67 12.80
C PRO A 27 12.80 26.21 12.39
N ASP A 28 13.81 25.51 11.84
CA ASP A 28 13.65 24.16 11.30
C ASP A 28 13.14 23.15 12.35
N ASP A 29 13.51 23.32 13.62
CA ASP A 29 13.03 22.51 14.75
C ASP A 29 11.53 22.71 15.02
N VAL A 30 11.04 23.95 14.91
CA VAL A 30 9.61 24.27 15.00
C VAL A 30 8.86 23.66 13.82
N LEU A 31 9.40 23.76 12.60
CA LEU A 31 8.82 23.14 11.41
C LEU A 31 8.76 21.61 11.51
N LEU A 32 9.84 20.97 11.97
CA LEU A 32 9.86 19.52 12.21
C LEU A 32 8.81 19.09 13.23
N SER A 33 8.66 19.83 14.33
CA SER A 33 7.62 19.58 15.35
C SER A 33 6.20 19.71 14.78
N ILE A 34 5.97 20.70 13.92
CA ILE A 34 4.70 20.86 13.20
C ILE A 34 4.48 19.69 12.25
N PHE A 35 5.44 19.37 11.38
CA PHE A 35 5.32 18.27 10.41
C PHE A 35 5.13 16.91 11.09
N ALA A 36 5.76 16.69 12.25
CA ALA A 36 5.60 15.47 13.03
C ALA A 36 4.15 15.27 13.54
N ARG A 37 3.36 16.35 13.65
CA ARG A 37 1.95 16.31 14.08
C ARG A 37 0.97 16.30 12.90
N VAL A 38 1.40 16.73 11.72
CA VAL A 38 0.57 16.73 10.51
C VAL A 38 0.51 15.32 9.91
N SER A 39 -0.66 14.95 9.38
CA SER A 39 -0.81 13.67 8.71
C SER A 39 0.10 13.53 7.49
N ARG A 40 0.70 12.35 7.33
CA ARG A 40 1.61 12.05 6.21
C ARG A 40 0.94 12.18 4.85
N LEU A 41 -0.39 12.09 4.81
CA LEU A 41 -1.20 12.31 3.60
C LEU A 41 -0.95 13.69 2.96
N TYR A 42 -0.56 14.70 3.75
CA TYR A 42 -0.29 16.05 3.28
C TYR A 42 1.16 16.28 2.87
N TYR A 43 2.07 15.35 3.15
CA TYR A 43 3.50 15.56 2.91
C TYR A 43 3.85 15.82 1.43
N PRO A 44 3.24 15.14 0.44
CA PRO A 44 3.47 15.48 -0.96
C PRO A 44 3.14 16.94 -1.25
N THR A 45 1.99 17.44 -0.81
CA THR A 45 1.59 18.84 -0.98
C THR A 45 2.55 19.80 -0.26
N LEU A 46 2.90 19.51 0.99
CA LEU A 46 3.82 20.33 1.77
C LEU A 46 5.23 20.41 1.16
N SER A 47 5.70 19.34 0.51
CA SER A 47 7.01 19.29 -0.16
C SER A 47 7.12 20.25 -1.37
N HIS A 48 5.98 20.72 -1.87
CA HIS A 48 5.93 21.71 -2.96
C HIS A 48 5.96 23.17 -2.47
N VAL A 49 5.80 23.41 -1.16
CA VAL A 49 5.74 24.77 -0.59
C VAL A 49 7.10 25.48 -0.67
N SER A 50 8.19 24.82 -0.28
CA SER A 50 9.55 25.36 -0.33
C SER A 50 10.62 24.27 -0.36
N GLU A 51 11.86 24.63 -0.71
CA GLU A 51 13.00 23.70 -0.65
C GLU A 51 13.30 23.26 0.79
N SER A 52 13.18 24.17 1.77
CA SER A 52 13.31 23.85 3.20
C SER A 52 12.27 22.81 3.62
N PHE A 53 10.99 22.99 3.27
CA PHE A 53 9.93 22.03 3.60
C PHE A 53 10.22 20.65 2.99
N ARG A 54 10.64 20.61 1.71
CA ARG A 54 11.02 19.38 1.04
C ARG A 54 12.19 18.67 1.74
N SER A 55 13.20 19.43 2.15
CA SER A 55 14.37 18.91 2.87
C SER A 55 13.99 18.33 4.23
N LEU A 56 13.20 19.07 5.02
CA LEU A 56 12.75 18.65 6.35
C LEU A 56 11.81 17.44 6.30
N LEU A 57 10.93 17.35 5.29
CA LEU A 57 10.05 16.20 5.09
C LEU A 57 10.79 14.94 4.64
N ALA A 58 11.98 15.09 4.03
CA ALA A 58 12.86 13.99 3.66
C ALA A 58 13.88 13.63 4.77
N SER A 59 13.93 14.41 5.84
CA SER A 59 14.93 14.25 6.91
C SER A 59 14.54 13.11 7.87
N PRO A 60 15.49 12.23 8.25
CA PRO A 60 15.25 11.18 9.25
C PRO A 60 14.81 11.70 10.62
N GLU A 61 15.16 12.95 10.96
CA GLU A 61 14.79 13.62 12.21
C GLU A 61 13.27 13.74 12.36
N LEU A 62 12.52 13.85 11.26
CA LEU A 62 11.07 13.89 11.27
C LEU A 62 10.47 12.61 11.90
N TYR A 63 10.95 11.43 11.51
CA TYR A 63 10.42 10.17 12.02
C TYR A 63 10.80 9.93 13.49
N LYS A 64 11.97 10.43 13.91
CA LYS A 64 12.33 10.48 15.34
C LYS A 64 11.34 11.36 16.11
N ALA A 65 11.02 12.55 15.60
CA ALA A 65 10.08 13.47 16.22
C ALA A 65 8.64 12.89 16.28
N ARG A 66 8.19 12.21 15.22
CA ARG A 66 6.90 11.50 15.19
C ARG A 66 6.83 10.39 16.22
N SER A 67 7.87 9.57 16.28
CA SER A 67 7.98 8.47 17.24
C SER A 67 7.92 8.99 18.69
N LEU A 68 8.66 10.06 19.00
CA LEU A 68 8.63 10.70 20.32
C LEU A 68 7.27 11.29 20.68
N SER A 69 6.50 11.73 19.68
CA SER A 69 5.16 12.29 19.89
C SER A 69 4.06 11.22 19.95
N GLY A 70 4.40 9.94 19.75
CA GLY A 70 3.42 8.84 19.67
C GLY A 70 2.49 8.93 18.46
N ASN A 71 2.84 9.71 17.43
CA ASN A 71 2.00 9.94 16.26
C ASN A 71 2.28 8.89 15.17
N THR A 72 1.79 7.68 15.38
CA THR A 72 1.89 6.59 14.40
C THR A 72 0.69 6.59 13.47
N GLU A 73 0.94 6.55 12.16
CA GLU A 73 -0.08 6.52 11.11
C GLU A 73 0.05 5.28 10.24
N ILE A 74 -1.10 4.74 9.84
CA ILE A 74 -1.19 3.60 8.92
C ILE A 74 -1.11 4.11 7.49
N CYS A 75 -0.11 3.62 6.75
CA CYS A 75 0.23 4.10 5.42
C CYS A 75 0.12 2.98 4.40
N LEU A 76 -0.76 3.18 3.41
CA LEU A 76 -1.00 2.24 2.33
C LEU A 76 0.04 2.44 1.23
N TYR A 77 0.74 1.36 0.88
CA TYR A 77 1.71 1.27 -0.21
C TYR A 77 1.19 0.37 -1.31
N VAL A 78 1.35 0.81 -2.56
CA VAL A 78 0.96 0.07 -3.77
C VAL A 78 2.20 -0.18 -4.61
N CYS A 79 2.43 -1.44 -4.95
CA CYS A 79 3.44 -1.85 -5.91
C CYS A 79 2.79 -2.11 -7.27
N LEU A 80 3.25 -1.40 -8.30
CA LEU A 80 2.87 -1.60 -9.68
C LEU A 80 4.05 -2.11 -10.49
N ARG A 81 3.82 -3.10 -11.35
CA ARG A 81 4.80 -3.55 -12.35
C ARG A 81 4.59 -2.77 -13.64
N CYS A 82 5.66 -2.32 -14.28
CA CYS A 82 5.63 -1.83 -15.65
C CYS A 82 6.82 -2.38 -16.44
N SER A 83 6.91 -2.03 -17.73
CA SER A 83 7.99 -2.51 -18.61
C SER A 83 9.41 -2.19 -18.13
N THR A 84 9.57 -1.18 -17.28
CA THR A 84 10.87 -0.72 -16.74
C THR A 84 11.16 -1.24 -15.34
N GLY A 85 10.31 -2.11 -14.78
CA GLY A 85 10.48 -2.67 -13.44
C GLY A 85 9.31 -2.31 -12.51
N TYR A 86 9.59 -2.25 -11.21
CA TYR A 86 8.58 -2.04 -10.18
C TYR A 86 8.56 -0.60 -9.68
N ARG A 87 7.35 -0.09 -9.45
CA ARG A 87 7.08 1.28 -9.04
C ARG A 87 6.21 1.27 -7.80
N TRP A 88 6.67 2.00 -6.79
CA TRP A 88 5.98 2.12 -5.52
C TRP A 88 5.25 3.45 -5.43
N PHE A 89 4.08 3.40 -4.80
CA PHE A 89 3.23 4.53 -4.54
C PHE A 89 2.72 4.46 -3.11
N SER A 90 2.44 5.60 -2.50
CA SER A 90 1.73 5.67 -1.22
C SER A 90 0.48 6.51 -1.37
N LEU A 91 -0.51 6.24 -0.53
CA LEU A 91 -1.71 7.07 -0.44
C LEU A 91 -1.33 8.49 -0.01
N SER A 92 -1.93 9.49 -0.67
CA SER A 92 -1.78 10.91 -0.35
C SER A 92 -3.12 11.63 -0.50
N ARG A 93 -3.19 12.85 0.02
CA ARG A 93 -4.30 13.76 -0.29
C ARG A 93 -4.12 14.30 -1.72
N LYS A 94 -5.21 14.41 -2.49
CA LYS A 94 -5.22 15.21 -3.73
C LYS A 94 -4.93 16.67 -3.35
N PRO A 95 -4.04 17.38 -4.07
CA PRO A 95 -3.95 18.83 -3.90
C PRO A 95 -5.32 19.42 -4.23
N ASP A 96 -5.80 20.35 -3.39
CA ASP A 96 -7.17 20.87 -3.42
C ASP A 96 -7.66 21.12 -4.85
N GLN A 97 -8.50 20.21 -5.36
CA GLN A 97 -9.27 20.46 -6.57
C GLN A 97 -10.36 21.45 -6.18
N THR A 98 -10.52 22.52 -6.95
CA THR A 98 -11.71 23.38 -6.90
C THR A 98 -12.92 22.46 -7.00
N LEU A 99 -13.58 22.21 -5.87
CA LEU A 99 -14.78 21.39 -5.76
C LEU A 99 -15.84 22.00 -6.68
N THR A 100 -15.93 21.47 -7.90
CA THR A 100 -17.09 21.75 -8.74
C THR A 100 -18.27 21.00 -8.11
N TYR A 101 -19.47 21.55 -8.19
CA TYR A 101 -20.66 21.00 -7.51
C TYR A 101 -20.95 19.53 -7.85
N GLU A 102 -20.36 18.99 -8.92
CA GLU A 102 -20.53 17.63 -9.40
C GLU A 102 -19.61 16.59 -8.73
N GLU A 103 -18.52 17.00 -8.06
CA GLU A 103 -17.50 16.07 -7.52
C GLU A 103 -17.75 15.61 -6.06
N ARG A 104 -18.95 15.86 -5.52
CA ARG A 104 -19.34 15.60 -4.11
C ARG A 104 -19.20 14.15 -3.59
N LYS A 105 -18.63 13.22 -4.36
CA LYS A 105 -18.41 11.83 -3.96
C LYS A 105 -16.94 11.41 -3.86
N SER A 106 -16.00 12.23 -4.33
CA SER A 106 -14.57 11.95 -4.22
C SER A 106 -14.11 12.20 -2.80
N SER A 107 -13.48 11.20 -2.17
CA SER A 107 -12.92 11.36 -0.82
C SER A 107 -11.70 12.27 -0.78
N GLY A 108 -11.05 12.56 -1.91
CA GLY A 108 -9.88 13.43 -2.03
C GLY A 108 -8.54 12.70 -1.86
N TYR A 109 -8.47 11.41 -2.18
CA TYR A 109 -7.23 10.61 -2.12
C TYR A 109 -6.63 10.38 -3.51
N ALA A 110 -5.31 10.27 -3.56
CA ALA A 110 -4.54 9.89 -4.74
C ALA A 110 -3.36 8.99 -4.34
N LEU A 111 -2.69 8.38 -5.33
CA LEU A 111 -1.40 7.73 -5.12
C LEU A 111 -0.27 8.67 -5.54
N ALA A 112 0.57 9.04 -4.58
CA ALA A 112 1.82 9.74 -4.84
C ALA A 112 2.94 8.73 -5.10
N ARG A 113 3.81 9.04 -6.07
CA ARG A 113 4.96 8.20 -6.38
C ARG A 113 5.97 8.25 -5.23
N VAL A 114 6.39 7.08 -4.76
CA VAL A 114 7.46 6.95 -3.76
C VAL A 114 8.82 7.00 -4.49
N PRO A 115 9.67 8.00 -4.21
CA PRO A 115 10.98 8.10 -4.83
C PRO A 115 11.92 7.10 -4.16
N ILE A 116 12.24 6.00 -4.85
CA ILE A 116 13.19 5.01 -4.37
C ILE A 116 14.53 5.22 -5.10
N PRO A 117 15.59 5.67 -4.41
CA PRO A 117 16.93 5.79 -5.00
C PRO A 117 17.42 4.42 -5.50
N GLY A 118 17.98 4.36 -6.71
CA GLY A 118 18.46 3.10 -7.31
C GLY A 118 17.38 2.18 -7.89
N GLY A 119 16.10 2.52 -7.72
CA GLY A 119 14.98 1.72 -8.20
C GLY A 119 14.58 0.59 -7.24
N SER A 120 13.61 -0.22 -7.67
CA SER A 120 13.12 -1.36 -6.88
C SER A 120 13.70 -2.67 -7.41
N PRO A 121 14.13 -3.60 -6.54
CA PRO A 121 14.50 -4.94 -6.97
C PRO A 121 13.31 -5.68 -7.59
N ASN A 122 13.57 -6.84 -8.18
CA ASN A 122 12.50 -7.71 -8.66
C ASN A 122 11.72 -8.28 -7.46
N VAL A 123 10.41 -8.07 -7.46
CA VAL A 123 9.51 -8.50 -6.38
C VAL A 123 8.46 -9.45 -6.94
N ARG A 124 7.95 -10.35 -6.09
CA ARG A 124 6.75 -11.13 -6.37
C ARG A 124 5.65 -10.74 -5.39
N SER A 125 4.40 -10.79 -5.81
CA SER A 125 3.26 -10.54 -4.91
C SER A 125 3.34 -11.38 -3.62
N SER A 126 3.76 -12.65 -3.75
CA SER A 126 3.87 -13.58 -2.62
C SER A 126 5.11 -13.36 -1.74
N SER A 127 6.15 -12.67 -2.24
CA SER A 127 7.39 -12.40 -1.49
C SER A 127 7.31 -11.17 -0.61
N LEU A 128 6.29 -10.33 -0.78
CA LEU A 128 6.17 -9.04 -0.11
C LEU A 128 5.33 -9.11 1.15
N VAL A 129 5.87 -8.61 2.27
CA VAL A 129 5.16 -8.48 3.55
C VAL A 129 5.55 -7.19 4.26
N ALA A 130 4.56 -6.47 4.78
CA ALA A 130 4.80 -5.32 5.65
C ALA A 130 4.85 -5.76 7.12
N VAL A 131 5.85 -5.28 7.86
CA VAL A 131 5.99 -5.48 9.31
C VAL A 131 6.45 -4.15 9.92
N GLY A 132 5.58 -3.52 10.71
CA GLY A 132 5.86 -2.19 11.27
C GLY A 132 6.09 -1.14 10.18
N SER A 133 7.23 -0.44 10.23
CA SER A 133 7.63 0.58 9.27
C SER A 133 8.41 0.03 8.06
N ASP A 134 8.57 -1.29 7.95
CA ASP A 134 9.39 -1.93 6.93
C ASP A 134 8.55 -2.83 6.01
N ILE A 135 8.93 -2.91 4.73
CA ILE A 135 8.38 -3.87 3.78
C ILE A 135 9.49 -4.85 3.38
N TYR A 136 9.29 -6.12 3.67
CA TYR A 136 10.22 -7.21 3.37
C TYR A 136 9.87 -7.80 2.02
N ASN A 137 10.89 -7.99 1.18
CA ASN A 137 10.84 -8.77 -0.04
C ASN A 137 11.69 -10.02 0.16
N ILE A 138 11.02 -11.13 0.42
CA ILE A 138 11.65 -12.41 0.70
C ILE A 138 11.56 -13.25 -0.58
N CYS A 139 12.49 -13.01 -1.50
CA CYS A 139 12.45 -13.67 -2.81
C CYS A 139 13.20 -15.01 -2.73
N GLY A 140 12.47 -16.11 -2.87
CA GLY A 140 13.06 -17.40 -3.21
C GLY A 140 13.67 -17.34 -4.62
N SER A 141 14.79 -18.02 -4.81
CA SER A 141 15.47 -18.03 -6.10
C SER A 141 14.52 -18.48 -7.22
N ILE A 142 14.48 -17.68 -8.30
CA ILE A 142 13.70 -17.99 -9.51
C ILE A 142 14.26 -19.22 -10.22
N ASN A 143 15.56 -19.47 -10.04
CA ASN A 143 16.30 -20.49 -10.77
C ASN A 143 16.89 -21.50 -9.78
N LYS A 144 16.69 -22.79 -10.04
CA LYS A 144 17.31 -23.90 -9.28
C LYS A 144 18.84 -23.82 -9.17
N ALA A 145 19.49 -22.96 -9.96
CA ALA A 145 20.94 -22.81 -10.02
C ALA A 145 21.53 -21.78 -9.04
N SER A 146 20.72 -21.07 -8.24
CA SER A 146 21.21 -20.10 -7.26
C SER A 146 20.59 -20.40 -5.89
N SER A 147 21.42 -20.92 -4.99
CA SER A 147 21.07 -21.51 -3.69
C SER A 147 20.91 -20.49 -2.54
N SER A 148 20.64 -19.22 -2.85
CA SER A 148 20.46 -18.18 -1.83
C SER A 148 19.17 -17.42 -2.04
N SER A 149 18.29 -17.44 -1.03
CA SER A 149 17.16 -16.51 -0.94
C SER A 149 17.68 -15.16 -0.44
N SER A 150 17.70 -14.17 -1.33
CA SER A 150 17.98 -12.79 -0.96
C SER A 150 16.77 -12.19 -0.26
N VAL A 151 17.01 -11.50 0.85
CA VAL A 151 15.96 -10.72 1.52
C VAL A 151 16.33 -9.26 1.42
N SER A 152 15.50 -8.48 0.75
CA SER A 152 15.63 -7.03 0.71
C SER A 152 14.53 -6.39 1.55
N ILE A 153 14.84 -5.31 2.26
CA ILE A 153 13.89 -4.57 3.10
C ILE A 153 13.78 -3.15 2.56
N LEU A 154 12.57 -2.71 2.28
CA LEU A 154 12.24 -1.32 2.01
C LEU A 154 11.95 -0.64 3.34
N ASP A 155 12.84 0.26 3.73
CA ASP A 155 12.60 1.21 4.81
C ASP A 155 11.54 2.22 4.36
N CYS A 156 10.36 2.22 4.98
CA CYS A 156 9.29 3.13 4.57
C CYS A 156 9.42 4.55 5.13
N GLN A 157 10.40 4.80 5.99
CA GLN A 157 10.75 6.13 6.50
C GLN A 157 11.67 6.86 5.53
N SER A 158 12.76 6.20 5.12
CA SER A 158 13.73 6.76 4.16
C SER A 158 13.43 6.43 2.69
N HIS A 159 12.49 5.52 2.43
CA HIS A 159 12.17 4.99 1.09
C HIS A 159 13.39 4.38 0.37
N THR A 160 14.27 3.71 1.13
CA THR A 160 15.46 3.04 0.60
C THR A 160 15.43 1.53 0.82
N TRP A 161 15.92 0.78 -0.17
CA TRP A 161 16.14 -0.66 -0.02
C TRP A 161 17.47 -0.92 0.69
N ARG A 162 17.47 -1.90 1.59
CA ARG A 162 18.67 -2.47 2.22
C ARG A 162 18.60 -3.99 2.14
N GLU A 163 19.75 -4.64 2.04
CA GLU A 163 19.84 -6.09 2.12
C GLU A 163 19.79 -6.54 3.59
N ALA A 164 19.09 -7.64 3.85
CA ALA A 164 19.01 -8.29 5.15
C ALA A 164 19.72 -9.65 5.11
N PRO A 165 20.04 -10.23 6.28
CA PRO A 165 20.60 -11.58 6.33
C PRO A 165 19.70 -12.57 5.58
N SER A 166 20.29 -13.30 4.62
CA SER A 166 19.61 -14.36 3.88
C SER A 166 18.98 -15.36 4.84
N LEU A 167 17.81 -15.88 4.47
CA LEU A 167 17.19 -16.95 5.25
C LEU A 167 18.11 -18.16 5.31
N PRO A 168 18.21 -18.84 6.46
CA PRO A 168 19.00 -20.06 6.60
C PRO A 168 18.39 -21.27 5.89
N VAL A 169 17.28 -21.10 5.16
CA VAL A 169 16.52 -22.19 4.52
C VAL A 169 16.01 -21.77 3.15
N GLU A 170 16.22 -22.65 2.17
CA GLU A 170 15.64 -22.53 0.83
C GLU A 170 14.11 -22.57 0.89
N LEU A 171 13.46 -21.52 0.38
CA LEU A 171 12.01 -21.49 0.25
C LEU A 171 11.64 -21.46 -1.23
N SER A 172 11.02 -22.54 -1.72
CA SER A 172 10.53 -22.67 -3.10
C SER A 172 9.30 -21.81 -3.40
N SER A 173 8.58 -21.40 -2.35
CA SER A 173 7.40 -20.54 -2.44
C SER A 173 7.12 -20.00 -1.04
N ILE A 174 7.11 -18.69 -0.89
CA ILE A 174 6.78 -18.02 0.38
C ILE A 174 5.43 -17.36 0.19
N SER A 175 4.53 -17.61 1.13
CA SER A 175 3.47 -16.68 1.49
C SER A 175 3.74 -16.33 2.94
N ALA A 176 3.98 -15.05 3.21
CA ALA A 176 4.15 -14.60 4.58
C ALA A 176 2.89 -13.81 4.99
N SER A 177 2.39 -14.14 6.18
CA SER A 177 1.27 -13.47 6.83
C SER A 177 1.68 -13.21 8.27
N VAL A 178 1.43 -11.99 8.75
CA VAL A 178 1.64 -11.64 10.15
C VAL A 178 0.40 -12.07 10.92
N ARG A 179 0.59 -12.78 12.05
CA ARG A 179 -0.51 -13.21 12.89
C ARG A 179 -0.18 -12.96 14.35
N ASP A 180 -0.99 -12.14 15.02
CA ASP A 180 -1.00 -12.04 16.47
C ASP A 180 -1.69 -13.29 17.06
N GLY A 181 -0.99 -13.92 17.99
CA GLY A 181 -1.28 -15.27 18.46
C GLY A 181 -2.61 -15.42 19.20
N ASN A 182 -3.40 -16.40 18.76
CA ASN A 182 -4.13 -17.32 19.64
C ASN A 182 -4.31 -18.66 18.91
N GLN A 183 -3.85 -19.74 19.54
CA GLN A 183 -3.73 -21.10 18.99
C GLN A 183 -5.07 -21.85 18.95
N GLY A 184 -5.24 -22.73 17.96
CA GLY A 184 -6.19 -23.86 18.01
C GLY A 184 -6.76 -24.27 16.66
N GLY A 185 -6.21 -25.31 16.01
CA GLY A 185 -6.87 -25.90 14.83
C GLY A 185 -6.07 -26.94 14.05
N HIS A 186 -6.39 -28.22 14.28
CA HIS A 186 -5.85 -29.44 13.68
C HIS A 186 -6.04 -29.51 12.13
N GLY A 187 -4.95 -29.67 11.37
CA GLY A 187 -4.94 -29.77 9.91
C GLY A 187 -4.95 -31.22 9.41
N TYR A 188 -5.82 -31.51 8.44
CA TYR A 188 -5.86 -32.76 7.69
C TYR A 188 -4.68 -32.87 6.72
N SER A 189 -4.11 -34.07 6.61
CA SER A 189 -3.00 -34.43 5.74
C SER A 189 -3.50 -34.71 4.31
N ASP A 190 -3.09 -33.88 3.34
CA ASP A 190 -3.08 -34.25 1.93
C ASP A 190 -1.64 -34.30 1.39
N SER A 191 -1.40 -35.25 0.50
CA SER A 191 -0.12 -35.87 0.14
C SER A 191 0.72 -35.11 -0.89
N ARG A 192 0.54 -33.78 -1.00
CA ARG A 192 1.47 -32.88 -1.72
C ARG A 192 2.08 -31.88 -0.73
N LYS A 193 2.99 -32.36 0.11
CA LYS A 193 3.69 -31.53 1.11
C LYS A 193 4.71 -30.60 0.44
N ASN A 194 4.26 -29.45 -0.07
CA ASN A 194 5.12 -28.28 -0.08
C ASN A 194 5.25 -27.83 1.39
N SER A 195 6.40 -28.08 2.00
CA SER A 195 6.69 -27.63 3.36
C SER A 195 6.88 -26.11 3.34
N PHE A 196 5.81 -25.35 3.55
CA PHE A 196 5.92 -23.93 3.87
C PHE A 196 6.45 -23.81 5.30
N LYS A 197 7.66 -23.25 5.46
CA LYS A 197 8.17 -22.83 6.76
C LYS A 197 7.92 -21.35 6.91
N VAL A 198 7.31 -20.97 8.03
CA VAL A 198 7.07 -19.57 8.37
C VAL A 198 8.22 -19.11 9.26
N PHE A 199 8.85 -18.01 8.89
CA PHE A 199 9.90 -17.38 9.67
C PHE A 199 9.39 -16.00 10.12
N ALA A 200 9.67 -15.65 11.37
CA ALA A 200 9.50 -14.30 11.87
C ALA A 200 10.86 -13.61 11.89
N TYR A 201 10.95 -12.38 11.40
CA TYR A 201 12.17 -11.58 11.52
C TYR A 201 12.07 -10.68 12.74
N ASN A 202 13.01 -10.80 13.66
CA ASN A 202 13.17 -9.86 14.76
C ASN A 202 14.07 -8.72 14.30
N SER A 203 13.48 -7.55 13.99
CA SER A 203 14.23 -6.38 13.53
C SER A 203 15.17 -5.79 14.59
N LYS A 204 14.89 -5.99 15.87
CA LYS A 204 15.76 -5.51 16.97
C LYS A 204 17.01 -6.39 17.12
N GLU A 205 16.88 -7.69 16.89
CA GLU A 205 17.98 -8.66 17.05
C GLU A 205 18.69 -8.99 15.73
N GLY A 206 18.13 -8.59 14.59
CA GLY A 206 18.69 -8.87 13.27
C GLY A 206 18.69 -10.35 12.90
N ARG A 207 17.78 -11.17 13.47
CA ARG A 207 17.73 -12.62 13.28
C ARG A 207 16.35 -13.13 12.89
N TRP A 208 16.35 -14.30 12.25
CA TRP A 208 15.15 -15.04 11.89
C TRP A 208 14.82 -16.09 12.95
N ASP A 209 13.63 -16.03 13.50
CA ASP A 209 13.09 -17.05 14.39
C ASP A 209 12.19 -18.00 13.58
N HIS A 210 12.49 -19.29 13.66
CA HIS A 210 11.72 -20.33 12.97
C HIS A 210 10.42 -20.61 13.72
N LEU A 211 9.28 -20.29 13.11
CA LEU A 211 7.97 -20.66 13.65
C LEU A 211 7.63 -22.08 13.18
N VAL A 212 7.86 -23.08 14.05
CA VAL A 212 7.44 -24.46 13.81
C VAL A 212 5.91 -24.53 13.92
N GLY A 213 5.19 -24.90 12.84
CA GLY A 213 3.83 -25.45 12.99
C GLY A 213 2.72 -24.99 12.03
N LEU A 214 2.99 -24.27 10.94
CA LEU A 214 1.91 -23.80 10.05
C LEU A 214 1.79 -24.65 8.78
N GLY A 215 1.01 -25.73 8.87
CA GLY A 215 0.49 -26.43 7.70
C GLY A 215 -0.67 -25.63 7.09
N ALA A 216 -0.40 -24.89 6.01
CA ALA A 216 -1.44 -24.32 5.18
C ALA A 216 -1.48 -25.08 3.85
N GLY A 217 -2.62 -25.74 3.58
CA GLY A 217 -2.85 -26.53 2.39
C GLY A 217 -2.71 -25.73 1.10
N SER A 218 -2.14 -26.38 0.08
CA SER A 218 -2.11 -25.89 -1.30
C SER A 218 -3.53 -25.71 -1.85
N PHE A 219 -3.69 -24.80 -2.83
CA PHE A 219 -4.91 -24.43 -3.59
C PHE A 219 -5.51 -23.05 -3.28
N MET A 220 -4.68 -22.03 -3.07
CA MET A 220 -5.17 -20.64 -2.98
C MET A 220 -4.46 -19.80 -4.05
N LEU A 221 -5.21 -19.31 -5.05
CA LEU A 221 -4.70 -18.38 -6.06
C LEU A 221 -4.07 -17.15 -5.37
N PRO A 222 -2.90 -16.64 -5.81
CA PRO A 222 -2.02 -15.89 -4.90
C PRO A 222 -2.46 -14.46 -4.53
N ASP A 223 -3.46 -13.87 -5.20
CA ASP A 223 -3.50 -12.40 -5.28
C ASP A 223 -4.80 -11.73 -4.78
N SER A 224 -5.82 -12.48 -4.35
CA SER A 224 -7.12 -11.89 -3.96
C SER A 224 -7.62 -12.33 -2.57
N TYR A 225 -6.71 -12.46 -1.60
CA TYR A 225 -7.07 -12.70 -0.20
C TYR A 225 -6.31 -11.78 0.75
N CYS A 226 -6.92 -11.53 1.92
CA CYS A 226 -6.27 -10.88 3.05
C CYS A 226 -6.73 -11.54 4.36
N VAL A 227 -6.01 -11.26 5.45
CA VAL A 227 -6.42 -11.67 6.80
C VAL A 227 -6.56 -10.42 7.63
N ILE A 228 -7.73 -10.24 8.25
CA ILE A 228 -8.05 -9.09 9.11
C ILE A 228 -8.67 -9.65 10.38
N ASP A 229 -8.17 -9.26 11.55
CA ASP A 229 -8.64 -9.74 12.86
C ASP A 229 -8.78 -11.26 12.94
N ASN A 230 -7.76 -12.00 12.48
CA ASN A 230 -7.74 -13.47 12.43
C ASN A 230 -8.77 -14.13 11.50
N VAL A 231 -9.50 -13.36 10.68
CA VAL A 231 -10.46 -13.86 9.69
C VAL A 231 -9.86 -13.74 8.29
N SER A 232 -9.90 -14.82 7.52
CA SER A 232 -9.47 -14.80 6.11
C SER A 232 -10.60 -14.30 5.23
N TYR A 233 -10.30 -13.34 4.37
CA TYR A 233 -11.20 -12.79 3.36
C TYR A 233 -10.67 -13.09 1.97
N SER A 234 -11.56 -13.30 1.02
CA SER A 234 -11.24 -13.53 -0.37
C SER A 234 -12.23 -12.81 -1.28
N VAL A 235 -11.76 -12.35 -2.43
CA VAL A 235 -12.63 -11.86 -3.50
C VAL A 235 -12.45 -12.71 -4.75
N SER A 236 -13.56 -13.08 -5.37
CA SER A 236 -13.58 -13.81 -6.64
C SER A 236 -14.78 -13.35 -7.44
N ASP A 237 -14.58 -12.94 -8.69
CA ASP A 237 -15.65 -12.48 -9.58
C ASP A 237 -16.54 -11.38 -8.96
N GLY A 238 -15.90 -10.43 -8.26
CA GLY A 238 -16.58 -9.36 -7.52
C GLY A 238 -17.34 -9.78 -6.26
N MET A 239 -17.39 -11.08 -5.95
CA MET A 239 -18.03 -11.60 -4.76
C MET A 239 -17.03 -11.70 -3.61
N PHE A 240 -17.30 -10.96 -2.54
CA PHE A 240 -16.50 -10.96 -1.33
C PHE A 240 -16.97 -12.04 -0.36
N ARG A 241 -16.03 -12.83 0.16
CA ARG A 241 -16.29 -13.91 1.11
C ARG A 241 -15.32 -13.86 2.28
N TRP A 242 -15.75 -14.42 3.40
CA TRP A 242 -14.92 -14.61 4.60
C TRP A 242 -15.01 -16.05 5.06
N TYR A 243 -13.93 -16.57 5.65
CA TYR A 243 -13.86 -17.93 6.14
C TYR A 243 -14.30 -18.00 7.60
N ASP A 244 -15.41 -18.71 7.85
CA ASP A 244 -15.86 -18.99 9.20
C ASP A 244 -15.16 -20.25 9.72
N THR A 245 -14.28 -20.07 10.70
CA THR A 245 -13.51 -21.15 11.31
C THR A 245 -14.36 -22.08 12.19
N GLU A 246 -15.48 -21.59 12.75
CA GLU A 246 -16.36 -22.41 13.59
C GLU A 246 -17.14 -23.43 12.75
N VAL A 247 -17.66 -23.01 11.59
CA VAL A 247 -18.38 -23.91 10.67
C VAL A 247 -17.53 -24.45 9.51
N ARG A 248 -16.26 -24.04 9.43
CA ARG A 248 -15.28 -24.43 8.39
C ARG A 248 -15.76 -24.19 6.97
N ARG A 249 -16.46 -23.07 6.73
CA ARG A 249 -17.04 -22.73 5.42
C ARG A 249 -16.85 -21.26 5.08
N TRP A 250 -16.72 -20.99 3.78
CA TRP A 250 -16.79 -19.62 3.26
C TRP A 250 -18.23 -19.11 3.30
N LYS A 251 -18.39 -17.88 3.76
CA LYS A 251 -19.66 -17.15 3.82
C LYS A 251 -19.53 -15.84 3.07
N ASP A 252 -20.61 -15.36 2.47
CA ASP A 252 -20.62 -14.08 1.77
C ASP A 252 -20.50 -12.91 2.75
N LEU A 253 -19.69 -11.92 2.38
CA LEU A 253 -19.63 -10.64 3.05
C LEU A 253 -20.84 -9.80 2.64
N ARG A 254 -21.66 -9.37 3.61
CA ARG A 254 -22.89 -8.59 3.38
C ARG A 254 -22.60 -7.09 3.40
N GLY A 255 -23.54 -6.25 2.96
CA GLY A 255 -23.47 -4.78 3.15
C GLY A 255 -22.70 -3.99 2.08
N LEU A 256 -22.10 -4.63 1.07
CA LEU A 256 -21.27 -3.96 0.04
C LEU A 256 -22.06 -3.31 -1.10
N PHE A 257 -23.30 -2.89 -0.87
CA PHE A 257 -24.18 -2.32 -1.91
C PHE A 257 -23.69 -0.97 -2.48
N GLN A 258 -22.81 -0.27 -1.77
CA GLN A 258 -22.22 1.01 -2.20
C GLN A 258 -20.93 0.83 -3.01
N LEU A 259 -20.38 -0.39 -3.07
CA LEU A 259 -19.14 -0.65 -3.80
C LEU A 259 -19.43 -0.71 -5.31
N PRO A 260 -18.64 -0.02 -6.16
CA PRO A 260 -18.79 -0.12 -7.61
C PRO A 260 -18.63 -1.56 -8.11
N LYS A 261 -19.28 -1.87 -9.23
CA LYS A 261 -19.06 -3.14 -9.93
C LYS A 261 -17.74 -3.10 -10.67
N PHE A 262 -16.93 -4.15 -10.53
CA PHE A 262 -15.67 -4.29 -11.24
C PHE A 262 -15.90 -4.64 -12.72
N SER A 263 -15.02 -4.16 -13.61
CA SER A 263 -15.00 -4.64 -14.99
C SER A 263 -14.66 -6.13 -15.07
N ALA A 264 -15.16 -6.81 -16.09
CA ALA A 264 -14.77 -8.19 -16.38
C ALA A 264 -13.25 -8.27 -16.55
N GLY A 265 -12.59 -9.15 -15.79
CA GLY A 265 -11.13 -9.32 -15.81
C GLY A 265 -10.35 -8.28 -14.99
N ALA A 266 -11.00 -7.41 -14.21
CA ALA A 266 -10.31 -6.53 -13.29
C ALA A 266 -9.47 -7.33 -12.28
N CYS A 267 -8.23 -6.89 -12.07
CA CYS A 267 -7.38 -7.39 -11.01
C CYS A 267 -7.82 -6.75 -9.69
N VAL A 268 -8.19 -7.55 -8.70
CA VAL A 268 -8.62 -7.06 -7.38
C VAL A 268 -7.67 -7.59 -6.30
N ILE A 269 -7.08 -6.69 -5.52
CA ILE A 269 -6.17 -7.00 -4.43
C ILE A 269 -6.74 -6.46 -3.12
N LEU A 270 -6.59 -7.25 -2.06
CA LEU A 270 -7.06 -6.93 -0.72
C LEU A 270 -5.88 -6.69 0.23
N ALA A 271 -6.05 -5.77 1.18
CA ALA A 271 -5.11 -5.58 2.30
C ALA A 271 -5.85 -5.26 3.61
N ASP A 272 -5.21 -5.60 4.73
CA ASP A 272 -5.58 -5.09 6.05
C ASP A 272 -5.11 -3.65 6.19
N TYR A 273 -6.05 -2.74 6.35
CA TYR A 273 -5.84 -1.31 6.54
C TYR A 273 -6.31 -0.91 7.95
N GLY A 274 -5.63 -1.42 8.97
CA GLY A 274 -5.89 -1.10 10.37
C GLY A 274 -7.22 -1.65 10.89
N GLY A 275 -7.49 -2.93 10.63
CA GLY A 275 -8.76 -3.59 10.97
C GLY A 275 -9.89 -3.33 9.95
N LYS A 276 -9.62 -2.50 8.93
CA LYS A 276 -10.51 -2.27 7.80
C LYS A 276 -9.97 -2.99 6.58
N MET A 277 -10.85 -3.29 5.62
CA MET A 277 -10.44 -3.90 4.36
C MET A 277 -10.18 -2.81 3.33
N ALA A 278 -8.94 -2.69 2.87
CA ALA A 278 -8.62 -1.95 1.65
C ALA A 278 -8.78 -2.87 0.45
N VAL A 279 -9.56 -2.42 -0.54
CA VAL A 279 -9.80 -3.11 -1.81
C VAL A 279 -9.25 -2.21 -2.91
N LEU A 280 -8.26 -2.68 -3.65
CA LEU A 280 -7.75 -1.98 -4.82
C LEU A 280 -8.06 -2.78 -6.06
N TRP A 281 -8.47 -2.09 -7.12
CA TRP A 281 -8.71 -2.72 -8.41
C TRP A 281 -8.35 -1.80 -9.56
N ASP A 282 -8.11 -2.39 -10.72
CA ASP A 282 -7.99 -1.65 -11.96
C ASP A 282 -9.29 -1.65 -12.74
N GLN A 283 -9.64 -0.48 -13.27
CA GLN A 283 -10.81 -0.26 -14.10
C GLN A 283 -10.35 0.04 -15.52
N LEU A 284 -10.65 -0.88 -16.44
CA LEU A 284 -10.40 -0.67 -17.86
C LEU A 284 -11.47 0.26 -18.45
N PRO A 285 -11.09 1.17 -19.37
CA PRO A 285 -12.06 1.99 -20.09
C PRO A 285 -12.89 1.13 -21.05
N TYR A 286 -14.14 1.51 -21.27
CA TYR A 286 -15.03 0.86 -22.26
C TYR A 286 -14.57 1.03 -23.71
N HIS A 287 -13.77 2.05 -23.99
CA HIS A 287 -13.20 2.32 -25.31
C HIS A 287 -11.70 2.03 -25.28
N HIS A 288 -11.09 1.79 -26.46
CA HIS A 288 -9.67 1.42 -26.71
C HIS A 288 -8.60 2.41 -26.17
N GLY A 289 -8.77 2.93 -24.96
CA GLY A 289 -7.83 3.78 -24.27
C GLY A 289 -6.61 2.98 -23.85
N PHE A 290 -5.45 3.60 -24.01
CA PHE A 290 -4.17 3.07 -23.56
C PHE A 290 -3.95 3.24 -22.05
N HIS A 291 -4.96 3.69 -21.32
CA HIS A 291 -4.90 4.01 -19.90
C HIS A 291 -6.02 3.33 -19.13
N LYS A 292 -5.74 2.93 -17.89
CA LYS A 292 -6.68 2.39 -16.91
C LYS A 292 -6.60 3.16 -15.60
N THR A 293 -7.68 3.17 -14.85
CA THR A 293 -7.73 3.84 -13.54
C THR A 293 -7.59 2.82 -12.43
N ILE A 294 -6.67 3.05 -11.51
CA ILE A 294 -6.56 2.30 -10.27
C ILE A 294 -7.49 2.97 -9.26
N GLN A 295 -8.47 2.22 -8.79
CA GLN A 295 -9.43 2.66 -7.78
C GLN A 295 -9.15 1.96 -6.46
N CYS A 296 -9.59 2.59 -5.37
CA CYS A 296 -9.53 2.00 -4.05
C CYS A 296 -10.81 2.29 -3.28
N ALA A 297 -11.21 1.31 -2.47
CA ALA A 297 -12.23 1.47 -1.45
C ALA A 297 -11.70 0.98 -0.11
N VAL A 298 -12.06 1.68 0.96
CA VAL A 298 -11.86 1.19 2.33
C VAL A 298 -13.21 0.81 2.92
N ILE A 299 -13.28 -0.40 3.45
CA ILE A 299 -14.50 -1.02 3.96
C ILE A 299 -14.29 -1.29 5.45
N ALA A 300 -15.11 -0.65 6.28
CA ALA A 300 -15.23 -1.00 7.68
C ALA A 300 -15.99 -2.32 7.82
N LEU A 301 -15.46 -3.23 8.63
CA LEU A 301 -16.04 -4.55 8.86
C LEU A 301 -16.74 -4.58 10.21
N GLU A 302 -17.98 -5.07 10.23
CA GLU A 302 -18.80 -5.21 11.41
C GLU A 302 -19.23 -6.66 11.58
N ARG A 303 -18.82 -7.29 12.67
CA ARG A 303 -19.21 -8.65 13.00
C ARG A 303 -20.53 -8.64 13.78
N ARG A 304 -21.57 -9.26 13.20
CA ARG A 304 -22.89 -9.39 13.80
C ARG A 304 -23.16 -10.83 14.18
N THR A 305 -23.42 -11.07 15.46
CA THR A 305 -23.84 -12.38 15.95
C THR A 305 -25.30 -12.30 16.34
N SER A 306 -26.13 -13.14 15.73
CA SER A 306 -27.54 -13.30 16.08
C SER A 306 -27.81 -14.74 16.51
N PHE A 307 -28.87 -14.94 17.27
CA PHE A 307 -29.35 -16.27 17.66
C PHE A 307 -30.68 -16.51 16.98
N VAL A 308 -30.75 -17.53 16.12
CA VAL A 308 -31.98 -17.94 15.43
C VAL A 308 -32.26 -19.38 15.85
N PHE A 309 -33.43 -19.66 16.44
CA PHE A 309 -33.78 -20.98 16.98
C PHE A 309 -32.73 -21.62 17.91
N ARG A 310 -32.10 -20.81 18.79
CA ARG A 310 -30.97 -21.21 19.67
C ARG A 310 -29.66 -21.57 18.94
N GLU A 311 -29.60 -21.43 17.62
CA GLU A 311 -28.37 -21.55 16.86
C GLU A 311 -27.67 -20.19 16.72
N LYS A 312 -26.38 -20.15 17.05
CA LYS A 312 -25.53 -18.96 16.89
C LYS A 312 -25.20 -18.79 15.40
N SER A 313 -25.73 -17.74 14.79
CA SER A 313 -25.40 -17.36 13.42
C SER A 313 -24.47 -16.14 13.43
N CYS A 314 -23.24 -16.32 12.95
CA CYS A 314 -22.30 -15.22 12.74
C CYS A 314 -22.35 -14.74 11.29
N GLN A 315 -22.46 -13.43 11.11
CA GLN A 315 -22.36 -12.72 9.83
C GLN A 315 -21.33 -11.60 9.95
N ILE A 316 -20.67 -11.27 8.84
CA ILE A 316 -19.83 -10.08 8.72
C ILE A 316 -20.47 -9.18 7.69
N TRP A 317 -20.61 -7.91 8.05
CA TRP A 317 -21.13 -6.85 7.21
C TRP A 317 -20.01 -5.86 6.90
N GLY A 318 -19.95 -5.38 5.66
CA GLY A 318 -19.06 -4.32 5.23
C GLY A 318 -19.83 -3.02 5.07
N LYS A 319 -19.23 -1.92 5.49
CA LYS A 319 -19.67 -0.55 5.20
C LYS A 319 -18.55 0.16 4.47
N VAL A 320 -18.80 0.57 3.23
CA VAL A 320 -17.85 1.37 2.44
C VAL A 320 -17.70 2.73 3.12
N GLU A 321 -16.50 3.07 3.57
CA GLU A 321 -16.19 4.37 4.18
C GLU A 321 -15.91 5.43 3.11
N TRP A 322 -15.15 5.04 2.08
CA TRP A 322 -14.85 5.88 0.94
C TRP A 322 -14.46 5.05 -0.28
N VAL A 323 -14.59 5.66 -1.45
CA VAL A 323 -14.12 5.15 -2.74
C VAL A 323 -13.47 6.31 -3.49
N ASP A 324 -12.31 6.08 -4.08
CA ASP A 324 -11.63 7.11 -4.86
C ASP A 324 -10.85 6.55 -6.05
N ASP A 325 -10.72 7.40 -7.06
CA ASP A 325 -9.85 7.19 -8.20
C ASP A 325 -8.44 7.65 -7.79
N LEU A 326 -7.56 6.69 -7.57
CA LEU A 326 -6.26 6.95 -6.98
C LEU A 326 -5.21 7.38 -8.00
N LEU A 327 -5.17 6.74 -9.17
CA LEU A 327 -4.16 6.98 -10.20
C LEU A 327 -4.61 6.46 -11.56
N THR A 328 -4.39 7.23 -12.62
CA THR A 328 -4.50 6.75 -14.01
C THR A 328 -3.13 6.33 -14.52
N VAL A 329 -3.01 5.08 -14.99
CA VAL A 329 -1.77 4.49 -15.50
C VAL A 329 -1.97 3.92 -16.90
N PRO A 330 -0.92 3.73 -17.71
CA PRO A 330 -1.02 2.96 -18.93
C PRO A 330 -1.55 1.53 -18.68
N THR A 331 -2.26 0.95 -19.63
CA THR A 331 -2.82 -0.42 -19.53
C THR A 331 -1.76 -1.50 -19.33
N SER A 332 -0.51 -1.22 -19.69
CA SER A 332 0.65 -2.09 -19.50
C SER A 332 1.13 -2.21 -18.05
N TYR A 333 0.56 -1.45 -17.12
CA TYR A 333 0.90 -1.54 -15.70
C TYR A 333 0.11 -2.67 -15.05
N ASP A 334 0.73 -3.47 -14.20
CA ASP A 334 0.03 -4.51 -13.43
C ASP A 334 0.01 -4.15 -11.94
N LEU A 335 -1.14 -4.32 -11.30
CA LEU A 335 -1.25 -4.28 -9.84
C LEU A 335 -0.55 -5.53 -9.28
N VAL A 336 0.50 -5.34 -8.47
CA VAL A 336 1.30 -6.45 -7.91
C VAL A 336 0.88 -6.73 -6.48
N LYS A 337 0.88 -5.71 -5.62
CA LYS A 337 0.55 -5.87 -4.21
C LYS A 337 0.13 -4.54 -3.59
N VAL A 338 -0.79 -4.61 -2.65
CA VAL A 338 -1.03 -3.53 -1.67
C VAL A 338 -0.55 -4.01 -0.30
N LEU A 339 0.14 -3.13 0.40
CA LEU A 339 0.75 -3.38 1.70
C LEU A 339 0.48 -2.18 2.61
N VAL A 340 0.52 -2.43 3.91
CA VAL A 340 0.22 -1.40 4.91
C VAL A 340 1.35 -1.37 5.93
N ALA A 341 2.04 -0.23 6.00
CA ALA A 341 3.12 0.02 6.95
C ALA A 341 2.66 1.03 8.01
N THR A 342 3.18 0.92 9.23
CA THR A 342 2.90 1.82 10.35
C THR A 342 4.08 2.76 10.57
N LEU A 343 3.86 4.07 10.46
CA LEU A 343 4.92 5.09 10.35
C LEU A 343 4.74 6.31 11.24
#